data_AF-A0A2S7TZA0-F1
#
_entry.id   AF-A0A2S7TZA0-F1
#
_cell.length_a   1.000
_cell.length_b   1.000
_cell.length_c   1.000
_cell.angle_alpha   90.00
_cell.angle_beta   90.00
_cell.angle_gamma   90.00
#
_symmetry.space_group_name_H-M   'P 1'
#
loop_
_entity.id
_entity.type
_entity.pdbx_description
1 polymer ?
#
loop_
_entity_poly.entity_id
_entity_poly.type
_entity_poly.pdbx_seq_one_letter_code
_entity_poly.pdbx_strand_id
1 'polypeptide(L)' 'MKRRELIRKLEKAGCELLRHGAKHDIFHNLESGVSEPVPRHREINEL' A
#
# COMPACT_ATOMS: atom_id res chain seq x y z
N MET A 1 9.25 9.04 -1.77
CA MET A 1 8.68 8.40 -3.01
C MET A 1 7.26 8.86 -3.32
N LYS A 2 6.75 8.71 -4.55
CA LYS A 2 5.32 8.99 -4.84
C LYS A 2 4.43 7.81 -4.45
N ARG A 3 3.22 8.06 -3.94
CA ARG A 3 2.25 6.99 -3.60
C ARG A 3 1.97 6.02 -4.75
N ARG A 4 1.91 6.53 -5.98
CA ARG A 4 1.71 5.69 -7.17
C ARG A 4 2.86 4.70 -7.39
N GLU A 5 4.08 5.07 -7.04
CA GLU A 5 5.24 4.17 -7.15
C GLU A 5 5.17 3.09 -6.07
N LEU A 6 4.75 3.45 -4.86
CA LEU A 6 4.58 2.48 -3.77
C LEU A 6 3.52 1.43 -4.13
N ILE A 7 2.36 1.88 -4.63
CA ILE A 7 1.29 0.96 -5.05
C ILE A 7 1.78 0.02 -6.14
N ARG A 8 2.50 0.51 -7.16
CA ARG A 8 3.07 -0.35 -8.19
C ARG A 8 4.06 -1.38 -7.64
N LYS A 9 4.85 -1.03 -6.62
CA LYS A 9 5.75 -1.98 -5.95
C LYS A 9 4.96 -3.04 -5.17
N LEU A 10 3.91 -2.63 -4.46
CA LEU A 10 3.01 -3.51 -3.73
C LEU A 10 2.30 -4.49 -4.66
N GLU A 11 1.70 -4.00 -5.75
CA GLU A 11 1.05 -4.85 -6.77
C GLU A 11 2.02 -5.86 -7.37
N LYS A 12 3.27 -5.44 -7.68
CA LYS A 12 4.32 -6.35 -8.17
C LYS A 12 4.78 -7.38 -7.15
N ALA A 13 4.64 -7.07 -5.86
CA ALA A 13 4.94 -7.98 -4.76
C ALA A 13 3.75 -8.88 -4.40
N GLY A 14 2.65 -8.87 -5.17
CA GLY A 14 1.46 -9.67 -4.89
C GLY A 14 0.58 -9.11 -3.77
N CYS A 15 0.75 -7.84 -3.41
CA CYS A 15 -0.13 -7.14 -2.48
C CYS A 15 -1.33 -6.55 -3.21
N GLU A 16 -2.53 -6.82 -2.72
CA GLU A 16 -3.79 -6.32 -3.24
C GLU A 16 -4.44 -5.34 -2.27
N LEU A 17 -5.21 -4.40 -2.80
CA LEU A 17 -6.00 -3.50 -1.98
C LEU A 17 -7.15 -4.29 -1.32
N LEU A 18 -7.08 -4.45 0.00
CA LEU A 18 -8.09 -5.16 0.78
C LEU A 18 -9.29 -4.27 1.11
N ARG A 19 -9.04 -3.05 1.59
CA ARG A 19 -10.09 -2.08 1.92
C ARG A 19 -9.58 -0.64 1.97
N HIS A 20 -10.47 0.29 1.68
CA HIS A 20 -10.24 1.71 1.90
C HIS A 20 -10.48 2.08 3.37
N GLY A 21 -9.51 2.74 3.98
CA GLY A 21 -9.70 3.41 5.26
C GLY A 21 -9.79 4.93 5.11
N ALA A 22 -10.03 5.62 6.23
CA ALA A 22 -10.20 7.07 6.24
C ALA A 22 -8.91 7.81 5.82
N LYS A 23 -7.76 7.44 6.41
CA LYS A 23 -6.45 8.06 6.14
C LYS A 23 -5.49 7.16 5.35
N HIS A 24 -5.65 5.85 5.51
CA HIS A 24 -4.81 4.83 4.92
C HIS A 24 -5.67 3.77 4.24
N ASP A 25 -5.24 3.31 3.08
CA ASP A 25 -5.77 2.10 2.45
C ASP A 25 -5.06 0.89 3.05
N ILE A 26 -5.73 -0.24 3.21
CA ILE A 26 -5.09 -1.47 3.68
C ILE A 26 -4.75 -2.32 2.46
N PHE A 27 -3.47 -2.61 2.28
CA PHE A 27 -3.01 -3.60 1.31
C PHE A 27 -2.73 -4.92 2.02
N HIS A 28 -3.04 -6.03 1.37
CA HIS A 28 -2.88 -7.38 1.89
C HIS A 28 -2.09 -8.22 0.89
N ASN A 29 -1.03 -8.87 1.36
CA ASN A 29 -0.25 -9.79 0.57
C ASN A 29 -0.82 -11.21 0.73
N LEU A 30 -1.31 -11.79 -0.36
CA LEU A 30 -1.94 -13.12 -0.32
C LEU A 30 -0.94 -14.25 -0.07
N GLU A 31 0.32 -14.08 -0.44
CA GLU A 31 1.36 -15.11 -0.27
C GLU A 31 1.86 -15.20 1.18
N SER A 32 2.01 -14.06 1.85
CA SER A 32 2.51 -13.97 3.22
C SER A 32 1.41 -13.79 4.28
N GLY A 33 0.20 -13.40 3.88
CA GLY A 33 -0.90 -13.06 4.79
C GLY A 33 -0.73 -11.72 5.52
N VAL A 34 0.34 -10.97 5.25
CA VAL A 34 0.64 -9.70 5.91
C VAL A 34 -0.23 -8.58 5.35
N SER A 35 -0.71 -7.69 6.22
CA SER A 35 -1.48 -6.52 5.83
C SER A 35 -0.80 -5.25 6.31
N GLU A 36 -0.68 -4.25 5.43
CA GLU A 36 -0.03 -2.98 5.73
C GLU A 36 -0.89 -1.77 5.36
N PRO A 37 -0.92 -0.72 6.20
CA PRO A 37 -1.60 0.53 5.88
C PRO A 37 -0.74 1.41 4.95
N VAL A 38 -1.31 1.77 3.81
CA VAL A 38 -0.72 2.67 2.82
C VAL A 38 -1.38 4.05 2.90
N PRO A 39 -0.65 5.13 3.20
CA PRO A 39 -1.23 6.46 3.31
C PRO A 39 -1.76 6.97 1.96
N ARG A 40 -2.82 7.79 2.01
CA ARG A 40 -3.48 8.32 0.80
C ARG A 40 -2.89 9.63 0.25
N HIS A 41 -1.90 10.22 0.93
CA HIS A 41 -1.21 11.42 0.45
C HIS A 41 -0.35 11.13 -0.78
N ARG A 42 -0.18 12.14 -1.64
CA ARG A 42 0.52 12.00 -2.94
C ARG A 42 2.00 11.68 -2.79
N GLU A 43 2.64 12.28 -1.80
CA GLU A 43 4.05 12.12 -1.48
C GLU A 43 4.19 11.33 -0.19
N ILE A 44 5.07 10.33 -0.20
CA ILE A 44 5.38 9.50 0.95
C ILE A 44 6.78 9.88 1.40
N ASN A 45 6.88 10.35 2.64
CA ASN A 45 8.17 10.62 3.27
C ASN A 45 8.92 9.30 3.46
N GLU A 46 10.08 9.23 2.83
CA GLU A 46 11.10 8.23 3.15
C GLU A 46 11.96 8.90 4.24
N LEU A 47 11.81 8.45 5.49
CA LEU A 47 12.68 8.85 6.60
C LEU A 47 13.93 7.96 6.60
#